data_AF-A0A6A0ILZ3-F1
#
_entry.id   AF-A0A6A0ILZ3-F1
#
_cell.length_a   1.000
_cell.length_b   1.000
_cell.length_c   1.000
_cell.angle_alpha   90.00
_cell.angle_beta   90.00
_cell.angle_gamma   90.00
#
_symmetry.space_group_name_H-M   'P 1'
#
loop_
_entity.id
_entity.type
_entity.pdbx_description
1 polymer ?
#
loop_
_entity_poly.entity_id
_entity_poly.type
_entity_poly.pdbx_seq_one_letter_code
_entity_poly.pdbx_strand_id
1 'polypeptide(L)'
;MSDAPFVPPPGDHPGDRLGRLFLRAFSVMDVAEPLPSFDAGAPAAEVEAFLRSRGLALVGVREDGLVAGFAERDDLRDGRLSDHVRRFGPDDLVPSTASLSETIRSLDVNGRCFVSVLGRVGANVTFRDLEKPPVRMWLFGMITIFEMFVTGRIRDRLPGDAWVRHVSPARLARARALQEERRRRGRDADLLECVQLADKAAVLVRAPGVAPELDLGSRRQAEEAYQRIQALRNALAHTQREIVSTDWQLVVRMADRVEQIAALA
;
A
#
# COMPACT_ATOMS: atom_id res chain seq x y z
N MET A 1 23.41 38.70 -22.64
CA MET A 1 22.88 38.05 -21.42
C MET A 1 22.23 36.77 -21.88
N SER A 2 22.75 35.63 -21.39
CA SER A 2 22.34 34.30 -21.85
C SER A 2 21.06 33.89 -21.14
N ASP A 3 19.94 33.86 -21.87
CA ASP A 3 18.66 33.27 -21.43
C ASP A 3 18.77 31.73 -21.43
N ALA A 4 19.56 31.18 -20.50
CA ALA A 4 19.48 29.76 -20.20
C ALA A 4 18.23 29.54 -19.32
N PRO A 5 17.29 28.66 -19.71
CA PRO A 5 16.14 28.33 -18.87
C PRO A 5 16.63 27.77 -17.53
N PHE A 6 16.05 28.25 -16.43
CA PHE A 6 16.31 27.72 -15.10
C PHE A 6 16.03 26.21 -15.07
N VAL A 7 17.06 25.41 -14.84
CA VAL A 7 16.93 23.98 -14.61
C VAL A 7 16.92 23.78 -13.09
N PRO A 8 15.79 23.38 -12.48
CA PRO A 8 15.77 23.10 -11.05
C PRO A 8 16.76 21.98 -10.71
N PRO A 9 17.39 22.02 -9.52
CA PRO A 9 18.32 20.97 -9.11
C PRO A 9 17.62 19.60 -9.10
N PRO A 10 18.34 18.51 -9.43
CA PRO A 10 17.79 17.16 -9.34
C PRO A 10 17.32 16.87 -7.91
N GLY A 11 16.07 16.38 -7.76
CA GLY A 11 15.45 16.05 -6.46
C GLY A 11 14.46 17.10 -5.91
N ASP A 12 14.04 18.09 -6.71
CA ASP A 12 13.03 19.07 -6.29
C ASP A 12 11.86 19.19 -7.28
N HIS A 13 11.55 18.13 -8.02
CA HIS A 13 10.39 18.12 -8.90
C HIS A 13 9.09 18.12 -8.08
N PRO A 14 8.01 18.78 -8.55
CA PRO A 14 6.71 18.74 -7.88
C PRO A 14 6.19 17.31 -7.62
N GLY A 15 6.53 16.35 -8.48
CA GLY A 15 6.21 14.93 -8.31
C GLY A 15 6.91 14.27 -7.12
N ASP A 16 8.13 14.71 -6.81
CA ASP A 16 8.96 14.17 -5.71
C ASP A 16 8.41 14.63 -4.35
N ARG A 17 8.07 15.92 -4.26
CA ARG A 17 7.36 16.50 -3.11
C ARG A 17 6.00 15.87 -2.89
N LEU A 18 5.26 15.60 -3.97
CA LEU A 18 3.95 14.94 -3.90
C LEU A 18 4.05 13.53 -3.32
N GLY A 19 5.07 12.76 -3.69
CA GLY A 19 5.31 11.42 -3.14
C GLY A 19 5.53 11.44 -1.62
N ARG A 20 6.39 12.33 -1.13
CA ARG A 20 6.67 12.49 0.31
C ARG A 20 5.44 12.94 1.11
N LEU A 21 4.67 13.89 0.57
CA LEU A 21 3.41 14.34 1.19
C LEU A 21 2.37 13.22 1.24
N PHE A 22 2.23 12.47 0.15
CA PHE A 22 1.24 11.40 0.03
C PHE A 22 1.53 10.23 0.99
N LEU A 23 2.78 9.85 1.17
CA LEU A 23 3.18 8.79 2.12
C LEU A 23 2.85 9.12 3.58
N ARG A 24 2.69 10.41 3.89
CA ARG A 24 2.31 10.89 5.23
C ARG A 24 0.84 11.33 5.32
N ALA A 25 0.08 11.20 4.24
CA ALA A 25 -1.31 11.66 4.18
C ALA A 25 -2.26 10.80 5.02
N PHE A 26 -1.86 9.55 5.31
CA PHE A 26 -2.62 8.62 6.12
C PHE A 26 -1.76 8.02 7.23
N SER A 27 -2.40 7.78 8.34
CA SER A 27 -1.86 7.16 9.53
C SER A 27 -2.60 5.88 9.86
N VAL A 28 -2.06 5.09 10.78
CA VAL A 28 -2.72 3.92 11.35
C VAL A 28 -4.09 4.28 11.95
N MET A 29 -4.27 5.49 12.48
CA MET A 29 -5.52 5.92 13.11
C MET A 29 -6.66 6.08 12.11
N ASP A 30 -6.38 6.27 10.82
CA ASP A 30 -7.40 6.34 9.78
C ASP A 30 -8.05 4.97 9.51
N VAL A 31 -7.42 3.90 9.99
CA VAL A 31 -7.84 2.50 9.74
C VAL A 31 -7.99 1.68 11.01
N ALA A 32 -7.54 2.17 12.16
CA ALA A 32 -7.62 1.44 13.43
C ALA A 32 -9.07 1.30 13.90
N GLU A 33 -9.39 0.11 14.42
CA GLU A 33 -10.63 -0.12 15.16
C GLU A 33 -10.37 -0.04 16.67
N PRO A 34 -11.30 0.52 17.46
CA PRO A 34 -11.18 0.49 18.91
C PRO A 34 -11.02 -0.95 19.41
N LEU A 35 -10.12 -1.18 20.37
CA LEU A 35 -9.94 -2.49 20.99
C LEU A 35 -10.87 -2.58 22.21
N PRO A 36 -12.00 -3.32 22.14
CA PRO A 36 -12.82 -3.53 23.32
C PRO A 36 -12.01 -4.27 24.37
N SER A 37 -12.24 -3.97 25.64
CA SER A 37 -11.49 -4.60 26.73
C SER A 37 -12.37 -4.95 27.93
N PHE A 38 -11.92 -5.94 28.70
CA PHE A 38 -12.54 -6.39 29.94
C PHE A 38 -11.50 -6.49 31.05
N ASP A 39 -11.94 -6.44 32.30
CA ASP A 39 -11.04 -6.61 33.45
C ASP A 39 -10.56 -8.06 33.51
N ALA A 40 -9.29 -8.27 33.91
CA ALA A 40 -8.68 -9.59 33.95
C ALA A 40 -9.46 -10.61 34.80
N GLY A 41 -10.22 -10.15 35.79
CA GLY A 41 -11.07 -11.00 36.61
C GLY A 41 -12.38 -11.47 35.95
N ALA A 42 -12.75 -10.95 34.77
CA ALA A 42 -14.01 -11.27 34.10
C ALA A 42 -14.11 -12.76 33.74
N PRO A 43 -15.31 -13.38 33.82
CA PRO A 43 -15.50 -14.75 33.38
C PRO A 43 -15.20 -14.91 31.89
N ALA A 44 -14.31 -15.85 31.54
CA ALA A 44 -13.87 -16.04 30.17
C ALA A 44 -15.03 -16.43 29.22
N ALA A 45 -16.01 -17.20 29.71
CA ALA A 45 -17.21 -17.58 28.94
C ALA A 45 -18.10 -16.36 28.56
N GLU A 46 -18.23 -15.37 29.45
CA GLU A 46 -19.01 -14.16 29.14
C GLU A 46 -18.30 -13.31 28.07
N VAL A 47 -16.98 -13.22 28.15
CA VAL A 47 -16.14 -12.52 27.18
C VAL A 47 -16.17 -13.23 25.82
N GLU A 48 -16.12 -14.56 25.80
CA GLU A 48 -16.22 -15.38 24.59
C GLU A 48 -17.57 -15.19 23.89
N ALA A 49 -18.67 -15.20 24.65
CA ALA A 49 -20.01 -14.89 24.15
C ALA A 49 -20.10 -13.46 23.57
N PHE A 50 -19.52 -12.47 24.26
CA PHE A 50 -19.44 -11.09 23.75
C PHE A 50 -18.70 -11.04 22.40
N LEU A 51 -17.52 -11.67 22.30
CA LEU A 51 -16.72 -11.70 21.08
C LEU A 51 -17.47 -12.37 19.92
N ARG A 52 -18.15 -13.49 20.17
CA ARG A 52 -19.00 -14.14 19.16
C ARG A 52 -20.14 -13.25 18.69
N SER A 53 -20.85 -12.60 19.61
CA SER A 53 -21.98 -11.71 19.28
C SER A 53 -21.57 -10.51 18.41
N ARG A 54 -20.31 -10.07 18.52
CA ARG A 54 -19.74 -8.93 17.78
C ARG A 54 -18.92 -9.36 16.56
N GLY A 55 -18.73 -10.66 16.34
CA GLY A 55 -17.86 -11.16 15.27
C GLY A 55 -16.38 -10.78 15.45
N LEU A 56 -15.93 -10.55 16.69
CA LEU A 56 -14.57 -10.17 17.01
C LEU A 56 -13.70 -11.41 17.26
N ALA A 57 -12.44 -11.33 16.87
CA ALA A 57 -11.46 -12.41 17.06
C ALA A 57 -10.68 -12.30 18.36
N LEU A 58 -10.59 -11.11 18.95
CA LEU A 58 -9.79 -10.84 20.15
C LEU A 58 -10.36 -9.70 20.98
N VAL A 59 -9.87 -9.60 22.21
CA VAL A 59 -10.23 -8.56 23.18
C VAL A 59 -8.99 -8.08 23.93
N GLY A 60 -8.99 -6.83 24.39
CA GLY A 60 -8.00 -6.34 25.36
C GLY A 60 -8.30 -6.84 26.77
N VAL A 61 -7.24 -7.11 27.53
CA VAL A 61 -7.31 -7.50 28.95
C VAL A 61 -6.80 -6.35 29.79
N ARG A 62 -7.62 -5.87 30.74
CA ARG A 62 -7.26 -4.79 31.66
C ARG A 62 -6.78 -5.30 33.00
N GLU A 63 -5.67 -4.75 33.44
CA GLU A 63 -5.12 -4.90 34.79
C GLU A 63 -4.96 -3.49 35.37
N ASP A 64 -5.43 -3.27 36.59
CA ASP A 64 -5.42 -1.96 37.26
C ASP A 64 -5.98 -0.80 36.39
N GLY A 65 -7.03 -1.10 35.61
CA GLY A 65 -7.72 -0.14 34.73
C GLY A 65 -7.02 0.12 33.39
N LEU A 66 -5.91 -0.54 33.09
CA LEU A 66 -5.11 -0.33 31.88
C LEU A 66 -5.04 -1.59 31.03
N VAL A 67 -5.13 -1.45 29.71
CA VAL A 67 -4.98 -2.58 28.78
C VAL A 67 -3.52 -3.07 28.84
N ALA A 68 -3.32 -4.26 29.41
CA ALA A 68 -2.00 -4.82 29.69
C ALA A 68 -1.69 -6.08 28.84
N GLY A 69 -2.65 -6.52 28.04
CA GLY A 69 -2.52 -7.63 27.11
C GLY A 69 -3.79 -7.81 26.28
N PHE A 70 -3.88 -8.94 25.59
CA PHE A 70 -5.04 -9.35 24.81
C PHE A 70 -5.32 -10.84 24.99
N ALA A 71 -6.54 -11.26 24.70
CA ALA A 71 -6.91 -12.67 24.62
C ALA A 71 -7.62 -12.94 23.29
N GLU A 72 -7.31 -14.06 22.67
CA GLU A 72 -7.96 -14.50 21.44
C GLU A 72 -9.21 -15.31 21.78
N ARG A 73 -10.29 -15.07 21.05
CA ARG A 73 -11.58 -15.74 21.28
C ARG A 73 -11.43 -17.26 21.27
N ASP A 74 -10.63 -17.78 20.34
CA ASP A 74 -10.51 -19.21 20.11
C ASP A 74 -9.70 -19.93 21.21
N ASP A 75 -8.94 -19.15 22.01
CA ASP A 75 -8.18 -19.60 23.18
C ASP A 75 -9.01 -19.53 24.47
N LEU A 76 -10.11 -18.76 24.52
CA LEU A 76 -10.95 -18.65 25.71
C LEU A 76 -11.60 -20.00 26.04
N ARG A 77 -11.36 -20.46 27.26
CA ARG A 77 -11.97 -21.65 27.88
C ARG A 77 -12.66 -21.25 29.19
N ASP A 78 -12.96 -22.22 30.05
CA ASP A 78 -13.41 -21.95 31.40
C ASP A 78 -12.35 -21.18 32.21
N GLY A 79 -12.80 -20.51 33.28
CA GLY A 79 -11.94 -19.72 34.16
C GLY A 79 -12.09 -18.22 33.98
N ARG A 80 -11.03 -17.48 34.33
CA ARG A 80 -10.98 -16.02 34.24
C ARG A 80 -10.24 -15.59 32.99
N LEU A 81 -10.52 -14.38 32.53
CA LEU A 81 -9.83 -13.78 31.39
C LEU A 81 -8.30 -13.69 31.61
N SER A 82 -7.86 -13.49 32.86
CA SER A 82 -6.45 -13.50 33.28
C SER A 82 -5.72 -14.80 32.93
N ASP A 83 -6.43 -15.92 32.88
CA ASP A 83 -5.82 -17.24 32.65
C ASP A 83 -5.44 -17.43 31.17
N HIS A 84 -5.97 -16.57 30.29
CA HIS A 84 -5.82 -16.63 28.83
C HIS A 84 -5.08 -15.40 28.26
N VAL A 85 -4.47 -14.57 29.12
CA VAL A 85 -3.85 -13.31 28.68
C VAL A 85 -2.53 -13.53 27.94
N ARG A 86 -2.39 -12.87 26.79
CA ARG A 86 -1.14 -12.72 26.05
C ARG A 86 -0.64 -11.29 26.20
N ARG A 87 0.61 -11.12 26.62
CA ARG A 87 1.24 -9.79 26.72
C ARG A 87 1.61 -9.27 25.34
N PHE A 88 1.54 -7.96 25.15
CA PHE A 88 2.01 -7.32 23.93
C PHE A 88 3.54 -7.45 23.82
N GLY A 89 4.03 -7.93 22.69
CA GLY A 89 5.43 -7.82 22.31
C GLY A 89 5.76 -6.45 21.71
N PRO A 90 7.04 -6.05 21.64
CA PRO A 90 7.44 -4.81 20.96
C PRO A 90 7.01 -4.77 19.50
N ASP A 91 7.08 -5.91 18.80
CA ASP A 91 6.77 -6.01 17.37
C ASP A 91 5.27 -5.94 17.09
N ASP A 92 4.43 -6.17 18.10
CA ASP A 92 2.97 -6.08 18.02
C ASP A 92 2.46 -4.62 18.01
N LEU A 93 3.30 -3.67 18.41
CA LEU A 93 2.91 -2.29 18.71
C LEU A 93 3.37 -1.31 17.63
N VAL A 94 2.45 -0.43 17.22
CA VAL A 94 2.79 0.79 16.45
C VAL A 94 2.29 2.03 17.16
N PRO A 95 2.99 3.17 17.06
CA PRO A 95 2.48 4.44 17.57
C PRO A 95 1.26 4.89 16.76
N SER A 96 0.36 5.66 17.38
CA SER A 96 -0.81 6.25 16.70
C SER A 96 -0.47 7.16 15.51
N THR A 97 0.80 7.58 15.40
CA THR A 97 1.31 8.38 14.29
C THR A 97 1.94 7.53 13.18
N ALA A 98 1.96 6.20 13.31
CA ALA A 98 2.57 5.33 12.32
C ALA A 98 1.92 5.51 10.95
N SER A 99 2.72 5.45 9.89
CA SER A 99 2.23 5.49 8.52
C SER A 99 1.50 4.18 8.16
N LEU A 100 0.74 4.20 7.07
CA LEU A 100 0.15 2.97 6.54
C LEU A 100 1.21 1.96 6.10
N SER A 101 2.38 2.39 5.61
CA SER A 101 3.48 1.49 5.28
C SER A 101 4.02 0.75 6.50
N GLU A 102 4.23 1.46 7.61
CA GLU A 102 4.68 0.87 8.88
C GLU A 102 3.63 -0.11 9.43
N THR A 103 2.36 0.28 9.35
CA THR A 103 1.23 -0.59 9.71
C THR A 103 1.21 -1.88 8.89
N ILE A 104 1.40 -1.76 7.57
CA ILE A 104 1.44 -2.90 6.64
C ILE A 104 2.59 -3.84 6.95
N ARG A 105 3.79 -3.32 7.27
CA ARG A 105 4.92 -4.15 7.70
C ARG A 105 4.63 -4.89 9.00
N SER A 106 4.03 -4.22 9.99
CA SER A 106 3.63 -4.88 11.25
C SER A 106 2.59 -5.98 11.01
N LEU A 107 1.62 -5.75 10.12
CA LEU A 107 0.63 -6.75 9.72
C LEU A 107 1.26 -7.95 8.99
N ASP A 108 2.29 -7.76 8.16
CA ASP A 108 2.95 -8.85 7.45
C ASP A 108 3.66 -9.82 8.39
N VAL A 109 4.25 -9.29 9.47
CA VAL A 109 4.96 -10.09 10.48
C VAL A 109 3.98 -10.78 11.43
N ASN A 110 3.00 -10.05 11.96
CA ASN A 110 2.20 -10.51 13.10
C ASN A 110 0.77 -10.92 12.73
N GLY A 111 0.31 -10.62 11.52
CA GLY A 111 -1.08 -10.77 11.07
C GLY A 111 -2.07 -9.78 11.70
N ARG A 112 -1.59 -8.93 12.60
CA ARG A 112 -2.33 -7.91 13.36
C ARG A 112 -1.37 -6.85 13.86
N CYS A 113 -1.91 -5.71 14.25
CA CYS A 113 -1.13 -4.62 14.80
C CYS A 113 -1.95 -3.93 15.91
N PHE A 114 -1.34 -3.62 17.04
CA PHE A 114 -1.95 -2.87 18.13
C PHE A 114 -1.43 -1.44 18.15
N VAL A 115 -2.33 -0.48 18.34
CA VAL A 115 -2.02 0.94 18.24
C VAL A 115 -1.90 1.54 19.63
N SER A 116 -0.72 2.10 19.90
CA SER A 116 -0.42 2.84 21.11
C SER A 116 -0.81 4.31 20.96
N VAL A 117 -1.77 4.75 21.78
CA VAL A 117 -2.24 6.13 21.89
C VAL A 117 -1.83 6.63 23.27
N LEU A 118 -1.02 7.71 23.33
CA LEU A 118 -0.49 8.27 24.58
C LEU A 118 0.19 7.21 25.48
N GLY A 119 0.91 6.27 24.87
CA GLY A 119 1.64 5.20 25.58
C GLY A 119 0.77 4.04 26.07
N ARG A 120 -0.51 3.97 25.67
CA ARG A 120 -1.45 2.90 26.03
C ARG A 120 -2.05 2.27 24.77
N VAL A 121 -2.23 0.95 24.78
CA VAL A 121 -2.93 0.26 23.69
C VAL A 121 -4.42 0.56 23.78
N GLY A 122 -4.99 1.10 22.71
CA GLY A 122 -6.42 1.44 22.66
C GLY A 122 -7.14 0.99 21.39
N ALA A 123 -6.39 0.56 20.38
CA ALA A 123 -6.96 0.18 19.10
C ALA A 123 -6.12 -0.94 18.46
N ASN A 124 -6.68 -1.60 17.45
CA ASN A 124 -5.99 -2.60 16.66
C ASN A 124 -6.32 -2.47 15.17
N VAL A 125 -5.47 -3.06 14.35
CA VAL A 125 -5.61 -3.19 12.91
C VAL A 125 -5.41 -4.66 12.57
N THR A 126 -6.24 -5.15 11.65
CA THR A 126 -6.16 -6.50 11.08
C THR A 126 -6.18 -6.40 9.55
N PHE A 127 -5.96 -7.52 8.86
CA PHE A 127 -6.09 -7.55 7.41
C PHE A 127 -7.44 -7.03 6.89
N ARG A 128 -8.53 -7.25 7.64
CA ARG A 128 -9.87 -6.74 7.26
C ARG A 128 -9.88 -5.22 7.10
N ASP A 129 -9.11 -4.52 7.91
CA ASP A 129 -9.07 -3.06 7.92
C ASP A 129 -8.36 -2.47 6.70
N LEU A 130 -7.65 -3.30 5.93
CA LEU A 130 -7.04 -2.91 4.66
C LEU A 130 -8.06 -2.72 3.54
N GLU A 131 -9.27 -3.22 3.71
CA GLU A 131 -10.36 -2.97 2.76
C GLU A 131 -10.98 -1.57 2.96
N LYS A 132 -10.60 -0.86 4.04
CA LYS A 132 -11.16 0.45 4.35
C LYS A 132 -10.75 1.49 3.31
N PRO A 133 -11.63 2.47 3.02
CA PRO A 133 -11.37 3.50 2.02
C PRO A 133 -9.99 4.18 2.12
N PRO A 134 -9.43 4.53 3.31
CA PRO A 134 -8.12 5.14 3.41
C PRO A 134 -6.99 4.30 2.80
N VAL A 135 -6.97 2.98 3.05
CA VAL A 135 -5.97 2.08 2.46
C VAL A 135 -6.15 1.97 0.96
N ARG A 136 -7.39 1.93 0.47
CA ARG A 136 -7.69 1.90 -0.97
C ARG A 136 -7.17 3.16 -1.67
N MET A 137 -7.45 4.32 -1.08
CA MET A 137 -6.98 5.62 -1.58
C MET A 137 -5.47 5.69 -1.59
N TRP A 138 -4.84 5.24 -0.49
CA TRP A 138 -3.40 5.17 -0.36
C TRP A 138 -2.76 4.24 -1.41
N LEU A 139 -3.25 3.01 -1.57
CA LEU A 139 -2.76 2.07 -2.59
C LEU A 139 -2.90 2.61 -4.01
N PHE A 140 -4.04 3.23 -4.33
CA PHE A 140 -4.26 3.81 -5.65
C PHE A 140 -3.29 4.95 -5.94
N GLY A 141 -3.06 5.84 -4.98
CA GLY A 141 -2.09 6.92 -5.14
C GLY A 141 -0.64 6.42 -5.23
N MET A 142 -0.27 5.39 -4.46
CA MET A 142 1.02 4.73 -4.60
C MET A 142 1.25 4.18 -6.01
N ILE A 143 0.26 3.48 -6.57
CA ILE A 143 0.36 2.96 -7.95
C ILE A 143 0.46 4.11 -8.96
N THR A 144 -0.24 5.21 -8.71
CA THR A 144 -0.21 6.40 -9.58
C THR A 144 1.17 7.07 -9.56
N ILE A 145 1.76 7.28 -8.38
CA ILE A 145 3.13 7.80 -8.22
C ILE A 145 4.13 6.88 -8.93
N PHE A 146 3.98 5.57 -8.75
CA PHE A 146 4.80 4.59 -9.44
C PHE A 146 4.67 4.66 -10.97
N GLU A 147 3.45 4.81 -11.49
CA GLU A 147 3.21 4.98 -12.92
C GLU A 147 3.86 6.28 -13.46
N MET A 148 3.78 7.37 -12.71
CA MET A 148 4.45 8.63 -13.05
C MET A 148 5.96 8.46 -13.09
N PHE A 149 6.54 7.79 -12.09
CA PHE A 149 7.97 7.47 -12.05
C PHE A 149 8.41 6.65 -13.27
N VAL A 150 7.68 5.57 -13.60
CA VAL A 150 7.97 4.74 -14.78
C VAL A 150 7.89 5.57 -16.06
N THR A 151 6.88 6.43 -16.18
CA THR A 151 6.69 7.30 -17.35
C THR A 151 7.86 8.29 -17.50
N GLY A 152 8.29 8.93 -16.41
CA GLY A 152 9.45 9.82 -16.41
C GLY A 152 10.73 9.10 -16.85
N ARG A 153 11.01 7.92 -16.27
CA ARG A 153 12.20 7.13 -16.63
C ARG A 153 12.22 6.70 -18.10
N ILE A 154 11.06 6.40 -18.69
CA ILE A 154 10.98 6.09 -20.12
C ILE A 154 11.36 7.33 -20.95
N ARG A 155 10.84 8.51 -20.60
CA ARG A 155 11.16 9.77 -21.31
C ARG A 155 12.65 10.10 -21.23
N ASP A 156 13.26 9.91 -20.07
CA ASP A 156 14.68 10.20 -19.85
C ASP A 156 15.62 9.26 -20.63
N ARG A 157 15.28 7.96 -20.71
CA ARG A 157 16.15 6.93 -21.31
C ARG A 157 15.87 6.64 -22.78
N LEU A 158 14.64 6.87 -23.22
CA LEU A 158 14.17 6.57 -24.56
C LEU A 158 13.51 7.82 -25.15
N PRO A 159 14.30 8.84 -25.51
CA PRO A 159 13.77 10.11 -25.99
C PRO A 159 13.00 9.95 -27.31
N GLY A 160 11.99 10.81 -27.50
CA GLY A 160 11.11 10.79 -28.65
C GLY A 160 10.30 9.49 -28.75
N ASP A 161 10.20 8.93 -29.96
CA ASP A 161 9.43 7.71 -30.22
C ASP A 161 10.27 6.42 -30.10
N ALA A 162 11.50 6.51 -29.54
CA ALA A 162 12.39 5.35 -29.41
C ALA A 162 11.79 4.22 -28.56
N TRP A 163 10.87 4.53 -27.64
CA TRP A 163 10.17 3.55 -26.83
C TRP A 163 9.12 2.74 -27.62
N VAL A 164 8.60 3.28 -28.72
CA VAL A 164 7.51 2.68 -29.52
C VAL A 164 7.91 1.30 -30.06
N ARG A 165 9.18 1.11 -30.44
CA ARG A 165 9.72 -0.17 -30.92
C ARG A 165 9.69 -1.30 -29.89
N HIS A 166 9.53 -0.97 -28.61
CA HIS A 166 9.49 -1.93 -27.50
C HIS A 166 8.06 -2.38 -27.14
N VAL A 167 7.04 -1.81 -27.80
CA VAL A 167 5.62 -2.15 -27.64
C VAL A 167 5.13 -2.94 -28.84
N SER A 168 4.30 -3.96 -28.61
CA SER A 168 3.76 -4.76 -29.72
C SER A 168 2.76 -3.95 -30.57
N PRO A 169 2.62 -4.26 -31.87
CA PRO A 169 1.71 -3.52 -32.75
C PRO A 169 0.26 -3.46 -32.25
N ALA A 170 -0.25 -4.57 -31.69
CA ALA A 170 -1.60 -4.64 -31.15
C ALA A 170 -1.83 -3.71 -29.95
N ARG A 171 -0.84 -3.60 -29.05
CA ARG A 171 -0.91 -2.72 -27.86
C ARG A 171 -0.77 -1.26 -28.27
N LEU A 172 0.12 -0.98 -29.22
CA LEU A 172 0.28 0.36 -29.79
C LEU A 172 -0.99 0.85 -30.50
N ALA A 173 -1.66 -0.02 -31.26
CA ALA A 173 -2.93 0.31 -31.91
C ALA A 173 -4.01 0.71 -30.88
N ARG A 174 -4.11 0.00 -29.75
CA ARG A 174 -5.03 0.37 -28.66
C ARG A 174 -4.69 1.73 -28.05
N ALA A 175 -3.41 2.00 -27.81
CA ALA A 175 -2.97 3.30 -27.29
C ALA A 175 -3.30 4.44 -28.27
N ARG A 176 -3.10 4.23 -29.59
CA ARG A 176 -3.47 5.20 -30.64
C ARG A 176 -4.98 5.44 -30.71
N ALA A 177 -5.81 4.40 -30.60
CA ALA A 177 -7.26 4.56 -30.55
C ALA A 177 -7.71 5.39 -29.34
N LEU A 178 -7.10 5.16 -28.17
CA LEU A 178 -7.36 5.96 -26.97
C LEU A 178 -6.89 7.41 -27.13
N GLN A 179 -5.74 7.62 -27.78
CA GLN A 179 -5.21 8.95 -28.07
C GLN A 179 -6.15 9.74 -28.98
N GLU A 180 -6.63 9.11 -30.05
CA GLU A 180 -7.59 9.72 -30.98
C GLU A 180 -8.91 10.07 -30.28
N GLU A 181 -9.41 9.19 -29.42
CA GLU A 181 -10.59 9.46 -28.60
C GLU A 181 -10.39 10.66 -27.65
N ARG A 182 -9.21 10.81 -27.04
CA ARG A 182 -8.88 11.98 -26.19
C ARG A 182 -8.79 13.26 -27.01
N ARG A 183 -8.17 13.22 -28.19
CA ARG A 183 -8.10 14.37 -29.13
C ARG A 183 -9.49 14.80 -29.57
N ARG A 184 -10.37 13.85 -29.89
CA ARG A 184 -11.78 14.12 -30.24
C ARG A 184 -12.53 14.86 -29.13
N ARG A 185 -12.17 14.61 -27.86
CA ARG A 185 -12.73 15.30 -26.68
C ARG A 185 -12.01 16.61 -26.33
N GLY A 186 -11.11 17.11 -27.19
CA GLY A 186 -10.37 18.35 -26.98
C GLY A 186 -9.32 18.30 -25.87
N ARG A 187 -8.83 17.10 -25.51
CA ARG A 187 -7.77 16.93 -24.51
C ARG A 187 -6.42 16.79 -25.19
N ASP A 188 -5.38 17.30 -24.52
CA ASP A 188 -4.01 16.96 -24.88
C ASP A 188 -3.83 15.43 -24.77
N ALA A 189 -3.07 14.87 -25.70
CA ALA A 189 -3.05 13.44 -25.95
C ALA A 189 -1.64 12.99 -26.31
N ASP A 190 -0.77 12.93 -25.30
CA ASP A 190 0.49 12.22 -25.39
C ASP A 190 0.21 10.71 -25.60
N LEU A 191 0.90 10.12 -26.58
CA LEU A 191 0.77 8.70 -26.88
C LEU A 191 1.27 7.84 -25.72
N LEU A 192 2.34 8.24 -25.03
CA LEU A 192 2.89 7.49 -23.90
C LEU A 192 1.89 7.45 -22.73
N GLU A 193 1.11 8.50 -22.52
CA GLU A 193 0.04 8.55 -21.50
C GLU A 193 -1.18 7.69 -21.84
N CYS A 194 -1.28 7.24 -23.09
CA CYS A 194 -2.32 6.31 -23.54
C CYS A 194 -1.88 4.83 -23.41
N VAL A 195 -0.61 4.58 -23.11
CA VAL A 195 -0.07 3.23 -22.86
C VAL A 195 -0.42 2.77 -21.45
N GLN A 196 -0.78 1.50 -21.30
CA GLN A 196 -1.07 0.92 -19.99
C GLN A 196 0.18 0.76 -19.13
N LEU A 197 0.03 0.78 -17.80
CA LEU A 197 1.14 0.66 -16.85
C LEU A 197 2.03 -0.55 -17.10
N ALA A 198 1.45 -1.74 -17.32
CA ALA A 198 2.23 -2.94 -17.57
C ALA A 198 3.01 -2.89 -18.89
N ASP A 199 2.52 -2.14 -19.89
CA ASP A 199 3.20 -1.95 -21.17
C ASP A 199 4.34 -0.94 -21.05
N LYS A 200 4.12 0.17 -20.34
CA LYS A 200 5.18 1.13 -19.98
C LYS A 200 6.32 0.42 -19.25
N ALA A 201 5.97 -0.44 -18.30
CA ALA A 201 6.95 -1.19 -17.57
C ALA A 201 7.72 -2.21 -18.44
N ALA A 202 7.03 -2.91 -19.35
CA ALA A 202 7.67 -3.81 -20.30
C ALA A 202 8.67 -3.07 -21.21
N VAL A 203 8.35 -1.84 -21.63
CA VAL A 203 9.29 -0.96 -22.34
C VAL A 203 10.53 -0.71 -21.49
N LEU A 204 10.36 -0.34 -20.23
CA LEU A 204 11.45 -0.01 -19.32
C LEU A 204 12.38 -1.23 -19.09
N VAL A 205 11.82 -2.42 -18.88
CA VAL A 205 12.59 -3.67 -18.71
C VAL A 205 13.34 -4.08 -19.98
N ARG A 206 12.84 -3.69 -21.15
CA ARG A 206 13.47 -3.96 -22.46
C ARG A 206 14.53 -2.93 -22.84
N ALA A 207 14.58 -1.80 -22.15
CA ALA A 207 15.58 -0.78 -22.39
C ALA A 207 16.95 -1.26 -21.89
N PRO A 208 18.03 -1.05 -22.67
CA PRO A 208 19.38 -1.41 -22.26
C PRO A 208 19.75 -0.76 -20.91
N GLY A 209 20.34 -1.53 -19.99
CA GLY A 209 20.90 -1.02 -18.73
C GLY A 209 19.89 -0.77 -17.59
N VAL A 210 18.59 -1.00 -17.76
CA VAL A 210 17.59 -0.72 -16.69
C VAL A 210 17.39 -1.87 -15.71
N ALA A 211 17.38 -3.12 -16.20
CA ALA A 211 17.13 -4.30 -15.35
C ALA A 211 18.11 -4.44 -14.15
N PRO A 212 19.42 -4.15 -14.28
CA PRO A 212 20.36 -4.24 -13.17
C PRO A 212 20.15 -3.19 -12.07
N GLU A 213 19.72 -1.98 -12.43
CA GLU A 213 19.62 -0.85 -11.48
C GLU A 213 18.36 -0.89 -10.61
N LEU A 214 17.30 -1.53 -11.09
CA LEU A 214 16.03 -1.63 -10.38
C LEU A 214 15.93 -2.90 -9.53
N ASP A 215 16.96 -3.76 -9.54
CA ASP A 215 16.99 -5.08 -8.87
C ASP A 215 15.75 -5.93 -9.17
N LEU A 216 15.26 -5.88 -10.41
CA LEU A 216 13.95 -6.46 -10.78
C LEU A 216 14.00 -7.97 -11.07
N GLY A 217 15.06 -8.66 -10.67
CA GLY A 217 15.28 -10.06 -11.03
C GLY A 217 15.28 -10.27 -12.55
N SER A 218 14.77 -11.42 -13.00
CA SER A 218 14.66 -11.70 -14.43
C SER A 218 13.60 -10.81 -15.11
N ARG A 219 13.79 -10.53 -16.41
CA ARG A 219 12.82 -9.79 -17.23
C ARG A 219 11.39 -10.34 -17.12
N ARG A 220 11.23 -11.67 -17.08
CA ARG A 220 9.91 -12.30 -16.92
C ARG A 220 9.27 -11.95 -15.58
N GLN A 221 10.03 -12.06 -14.49
CA GLN A 221 9.55 -11.73 -13.14
C GLN A 221 9.13 -10.26 -13.03
N ALA A 222 9.91 -9.36 -13.64
CA ALA A 222 9.56 -7.96 -13.72
C ALA A 222 8.23 -7.75 -14.46
N GLU A 223 8.11 -8.26 -15.69
CA GLU A 223 6.88 -8.14 -16.49
C GLU A 223 5.65 -8.71 -15.75
N GLU A 224 5.79 -9.84 -15.04
CA GLU A 224 4.73 -10.43 -14.19
C GLU A 224 4.36 -9.57 -12.99
N ALA A 225 5.33 -8.98 -12.28
CA ALA A 225 5.07 -8.08 -11.18
C ALA A 225 4.24 -6.87 -11.64
N TYR A 226 4.58 -6.27 -12.78
CA TYR A 226 3.84 -5.14 -13.33
C TYR A 226 2.41 -5.48 -13.78
N GLN A 227 2.19 -6.68 -14.33
CA GLN A 227 0.82 -7.15 -14.62
C GLN A 227 -0.02 -7.26 -13.36
N ARG A 228 0.57 -7.76 -12.26
CA ARG A 228 -0.13 -7.85 -10.96
C ARG A 228 -0.42 -6.48 -10.37
N ILE A 229 0.50 -5.51 -10.50
CA ILE A 229 0.26 -4.11 -10.09
C ILE A 229 -0.91 -3.50 -10.88
N GLN A 230 -0.96 -3.74 -12.20
CA GLN A 230 -2.07 -3.26 -13.03
C GLN A 230 -3.40 -3.93 -12.64
N ALA A 231 -3.40 -5.23 -12.35
CA ALA A 231 -4.58 -5.94 -11.86
C ALA A 231 -5.06 -5.38 -10.51
N LEU A 232 -4.13 -5.09 -9.59
CA LEU A 232 -4.43 -4.44 -8.30
C LEU A 232 -5.04 -3.05 -8.51
N ARG A 233 -4.47 -2.22 -9.39
CA ARG A 233 -5.04 -0.90 -9.75
C ARG A 233 -6.49 -1.01 -10.21
N ASN A 234 -6.77 -1.98 -11.09
CA ASN A 234 -8.11 -2.20 -11.62
C ASN A 234 -9.07 -2.70 -10.52
N ALA A 235 -8.62 -3.60 -9.64
CA ALA A 235 -9.40 -4.07 -8.50
C ALA A 235 -9.74 -2.94 -7.52
N LEU A 236 -8.80 -2.03 -7.26
CA LEU A 236 -9.01 -0.85 -6.43
C LEU A 236 -10.06 0.09 -7.02
N ALA A 237 -10.05 0.27 -8.34
CA ALA A 237 -11.01 1.13 -9.04
C ALA A 237 -12.44 0.56 -9.09
N HIS A 238 -12.61 -0.76 -8.99
CA HIS A 238 -13.91 -1.41 -9.19
C HIS A 238 -14.64 -1.83 -7.91
N THR A 239 -14.10 -1.58 -6.70
CA THR A 239 -14.70 -1.78 -5.36
C THR A 239 -15.28 -3.17 -5.03
N GLN A 240 -15.40 -4.06 -6.01
CA GLN A 240 -16.08 -5.36 -5.89
C GLN A 240 -15.13 -6.50 -5.52
N ARG A 241 -13.83 -6.25 -5.38
CA ARG A 241 -12.82 -7.26 -5.02
C ARG A 241 -12.18 -6.94 -3.68
N GLU A 242 -12.08 -7.97 -2.85
CA GLU A 242 -11.23 -8.00 -1.66
C GLU A 242 -9.76 -7.87 -2.11
N ILE A 243 -9.11 -6.81 -1.65
CA ILE A 243 -7.69 -6.51 -1.86
C ILE A 243 -6.82 -7.55 -1.16
N VAL A 244 -7.20 -7.93 0.06
CA VAL A 244 -6.47 -8.86 0.94
C VAL A 244 -6.32 -10.25 0.31
N SER A 245 -7.35 -10.74 -0.39
CA SER A 245 -7.32 -12.09 -0.98
C SER A 245 -6.58 -12.17 -2.31
N THR A 246 -6.25 -11.05 -2.95
CA THR A 246 -5.72 -11.07 -4.32
C THR A 246 -4.19 -11.12 -4.38
N ASP A 247 -3.44 -10.32 -3.60
CA ASP A 247 -1.97 -10.36 -3.54
C ASP A 247 -1.37 -9.50 -2.39
N TRP A 248 -1.57 -9.90 -1.13
CA TRP A 248 -1.01 -9.16 0.03
C TRP A 248 0.50 -8.92 -0.07
N GLN A 249 1.24 -9.93 -0.53
CA GLN A 249 2.68 -9.85 -0.71
C GLN A 249 3.09 -8.78 -1.74
N LEU A 250 2.23 -8.47 -2.71
CA LEU A 250 2.45 -7.34 -3.61
C LEU A 250 2.22 -6.00 -2.91
N VAL A 251 1.23 -5.90 -2.03
CA VAL A 251 0.95 -4.68 -1.24
C VAL A 251 2.14 -4.32 -0.37
N VAL A 252 2.69 -5.29 0.35
CA VAL A 252 3.91 -5.10 1.18
C VAL A 252 5.08 -4.61 0.33
N ARG A 253 5.39 -5.30 -0.78
CA ARG A 253 6.45 -4.89 -1.69
C ARG A 253 6.26 -3.49 -2.28
N MET A 254 5.01 -3.11 -2.57
CA MET A 254 4.69 -1.78 -3.09
C MET A 254 4.89 -0.71 -2.01
N ALA A 255 4.48 -0.98 -0.77
CA ALA A 255 4.72 -0.08 0.37
C ALA A 255 6.22 0.24 0.51
N ASP A 256 7.06 -0.80 0.53
CA ASP A 256 8.50 -0.64 0.66
C ASP A 256 9.12 0.07 -0.55
N ARG A 257 8.66 -0.26 -1.77
CA ARG A 257 9.25 0.31 -2.99
C ARG A 257 8.89 1.78 -3.17
N VAL A 258 7.68 2.20 -2.80
CA VAL A 258 7.29 3.61 -2.90
C VAL A 258 8.04 4.46 -1.87
N GLU A 259 8.30 3.94 -0.67
CA GLU A 259 9.17 4.64 0.30
C GLU A 259 10.58 4.84 -0.24
N GLN A 260 11.16 3.82 -0.88
CA GLN A 260 12.47 3.95 -1.53
C GLN A 260 12.47 4.98 -2.66
N ILE A 261 11.43 4.98 -3.50
CA ILE A 261 11.29 5.96 -4.59
C ILE A 261 11.18 7.37 -4.01
N ALA A 262 10.37 7.56 -2.97
CA ALA A 262 10.21 8.86 -2.32
C ALA A 262 11.45 9.34 -1.56
N ALA A 263 12.39 8.45 -1.22
CA ALA A 263 13.67 8.79 -0.61
C ALA A 263 14.77 9.12 -1.63
N LEU A 264 14.64 8.65 -2.87
CA LEU A 264 15.55 8.94 -3.99
C LEU A 264 15.15 10.19 -4.79
N ALA A 265 13.92 10.63 -4.57
CA ALA A 265 13.28 11.84 -5.07
C ALA A 265 13.41 12.94 -4.00
#